data_AF-A0A1W9NZ11-F1
#
_entry.id   AF-A0A1W9NZ11-F1
#
_cell.length_a   1.000
_cell.length_b   1.000
_cell.length_c   1.000
_cell.angle_alpha   90.00
_cell.angle_beta   90.00
_cell.angle_gamma   90.00
#
_symmetry.space_group_name_H-M   'P 1'
#
loop_
_entity.id
_entity.type
_entity.pdbx_description
1 polymer ?
#
loop_
_entity_poly.entity_id
_entity_poly.type
_entity_poly.pdbx_seq_one_letter_code
_entity_poly.pdbx_strand_id
1 'polypeptide(L)' 'MSDSKIEVKVNKETCIGCGTCVNLASETFQIGTDGKSSVVNQEGNTDEEKLTAAQSCPVEAIEAVDKESGEKLWPK' A
#
# COMPACT_ATOMS: atom_id res chain seq x y z
N MET A 1 -6.40 -19.44 -9.08
CA MET A 1 -5.48 -19.37 -7.93
C MET A 1 -4.79 -18.04 -8.09
N SER A 2 -5.24 -17.03 -7.36
CA SER A 2 -4.71 -15.67 -7.43
C SER A 2 -4.05 -15.42 -6.09
N ASP A 3 -2.88 -16.04 -5.91
CA ASP A 3 -2.05 -15.83 -4.73
C ASP A 3 -1.54 -14.39 -4.80
N SER A 4 -1.85 -13.58 -3.79
CA SER A 4 -1.33 -12.24 -3.65
C SER A 4 0.19 -12.28 -3.44
N LYS A 5 0.96 -11.74 -4.39
CA LYS A 5 2.43 -11.72 -4.42
C LYS A 5 3.02 -10.33 -4.30
N ILE A 6 2.22 -9.27 -4.27
CA ILE A 6 2.71 -7.90 -4.08
C ILE A 6 2.77 -7.57 -2.59
N GLU A 7 3.91 -7.08 -2.13
CA GLU A 7 4.10 -6.51 -0.80
C GLU A 7 4.11 -4.99 -0.89
N VAL A 8 3.34 -4.34 -0.01
CA VAL A 8 3.25 -2.87 0.06
C VAL A 8 3.87 -2.34 1.34
N LYS A 9 4.52 -1.18 1.27
CA LYS A 9 5.11 -0.50 2.43
C LYS A 9 4.71 0.96 2.43
N VAL A 10 4.35 1.49 3.59
CA VAL A 10 4.03 2.92 3.73
C VAL A 10 5.20 3.64 4.38
N ASN A 11 5.74 4.64 3.70
CA ASN A 11 6.69 5.58 4.26
C ASN A 11 5.95 6.63 5.09
N LYS A 12 6.08 6.54 6.41
CA LYS A 12 5.47 7.47 7.36
C LYS A 12 6.07 8.88 7.31
N GLU A 13 7.26 9.08 6.74
CA GLU A 13 7.84 10.41 6.62
C GLU A 13 7.16 11.20 5.50
N THR A 14 6.87 10.55 4.37
CA THR A 14 6.18 11.16 3.23
C THR A 14 4.66 11.13 3.37
N CYS A 15 4.12 10.19 4.15
CA CYS A 15 2.67 10.05 4.31
C CYS A 15 2.04 11.25 5.02
N ILE A 16 1.17 11.94 4.30
CA ILE A 16 0.39 13.09 4.80
C ILE A 16 -0.97 12.70 5.41
N GLY A 17 -1.30 11.41 5.48
CA GLY A 17 -2.57 10.98 6.07
C GLY A 17 -3.82 11.17 5.22
N CYS A 18 -3.69 11.23 3.88
CA CYS A 18 -4.82 11.50 2.99
C CYS A 18 -5.97 10.48 3.08
N GLY A 19 -5.70 9.24 3.52
CA GLY A 19 -6.73 8.19 3.66
C GLY A 19 -7.11 7.46 2.37
N THR A 20 -6.62 7.88 1.20
CA THR A 20 -6.98 7.27 -0.09
C THR A 20 -6.66 5.77 -0.16
N CYS A 21 -5.51 5.36 0.37
CA CYS A 21 -5.10 3.97 0.41
C CYS A 21 -6.02 3.08 1.26
N VAL A 22 -6.52 3.61 2.39
CA VAL A 22 -7.50 2.91 3.23
C VAL A 22 -8.84 2.80 2.52
N ASN A 23 -9.22 3.79 1.72
CA ASN A 23 -10.46 3.73 0.94
C ASN A 23 -10.40 2.68 -0.20
N LEU A 24 -9.23 2.47 -0.78
CA LEU A 24 -9.02 1.52 -1.87
C LEU A 24 -8.69 0.10 -1.39
N ALA A 25 -8.00 -0.01 -0.26
CA ALA A 25 -7.55 -1.27 0.31
C ALA A 25 -7.63 -1.19 1.85
N SER A 26 -8.86 -1.16 2.36
CA SER A 26 -9.18 -0.99 3.79
C SER A 26 -8.75 -2.17 4.66
N GLU A 27 -8.62 -3.36 4.07
CA GLU A 27 -8.17 -4.55 4.79
C GLU A 27 -6.64 -4.56 4.90
N THR A 28 -5.93 -3.94 3.95
CA THR A 28 -4.47 -3.83 3.97
C THR A 28 -3.94 -2.60 4.69
N PHE A 29 -4.55 -1.43 4.50
CA PHE A 29 -4.09 -0.17 5.07
C PHE A 29 -5.03 0.35 6.16
N GLN A 30 -4.45 1.00 7.17
CA GLN A 30 -5.20 1.68 8.21
C GLN A 30 -4.54 3.02 8.56
N ILE A 31 -5.34 4.04 8.85
CA ILE A 31 -4.84 5.30 9.42
C ILE A 31 -4.65 5.11 10.92
N GLY A 32 -3.43 5.32 11.39
CA GLY A 32 -3.08 5.30 12.80
C GLY A 32 -3.52 6.58 13.53
N THR A 33 -3.31 6.57 14.85
CA THR A 33 -3.59 7.74 15.70
C THR A 33 -2.65 8.92 15.46
N ASP A 34 -1.53 8.68 14.78
CA ASP A 34 -0.60 9.69 14.27
C ASP A 34 -1.13 10.41 13.02
N GLY A 35 -2.31 10.02 12.53
CA GLY A 35 -2.89 10.52 11.29
C GLY A 35 -2.19 9.96 10.05
N LYS A 36 -1.33 8.94 10.16
CA LYS A 36 -0.57 8.39 9.04
C LYS A 36 -1.07 7.01 8.66
N SER A 37 -0.95 6.68 7.38
CA SER A 37 -1.26 5.33 6.92
C SER A 37 -0.20 4.34 7.37
N SER A 38 -0.63 3.14 7.72
CA SER A 38 0.21 1.99 8.06
C SER A 38 -0.39 0.73 7.44
N VAL A 39 0.46 -0.21 7.04
CA VAL A 39 0.01 -1.51 6.56
C VAL A 39 -0.30 -2.40 7.75
N VAL A 40 -1.52 -2.89 7.84
CA VAL A 40 -1.99 -3.79 8.90
C VAL A 40 -2.09 -5.24 8.43
N ASN A 41 -2.34 -5.47 7.14
CA ASN A 41 -2.41 -6.81 6.57
C ASN A 41 -1.98 -6.85 5.10
N GLN A 42 -0.80 -7.40 4.81
CA GLN A 42 -0.29 -7.55 3.43
C GLN A 42 -1.18 -8.42 2.53
N GLU A 43 -1.96 -9.32 3.13
CA GLU A 43 -2.85 -10.26 2.46
C GLU A 43 -4.33 -9.89 2.64
N GLY A 44 -4.61 -8.69 3.19
CA GLY A 44 -5.96 -8.21 3.42
C GLY A 44 -6.71 -7.95 2.13
N ASN A 45 -6.02 -7.42 1.12
CA ASN A 45 -6.56 -7.11 -0.20
C ASN A 45 -5.80 -7.82 -1.31
N THR A 46 -6.40 -7.80 -2.51
CA THR A 46 -5.76 -8.30 -3.73
C THR A 46 -4.56 -7.44 -4.13
N ASP A 47 -3.65 -8.03 -4.89
CA ASP A 47 -2.49 -7.34 -5.46
C ASP A 47 -2.88 -6.11 -6.29
N GLU A 48 -3.96 -6.20 -7.04
CA GLU A 48 -4.47 -5.10 -7.86
C GLU A 48 -4.95 -3.93 -6.99
N GLU A 49 -5.70 -4.19 -5.92
CA GLU A 49 -6.12 -3.18 -4.95
C GLU A 49 -4.94 -2.52 -4.25
N LYS A 50 -3.96 -3.32 -3.82
CA LYS A 50 -2.73 -2.84 -3.19
C LYS A 50 -1.92 -1.93 -4.12
N LEU A 51 -1.77 -2.34 -5.38
CA LEU A 51 -1.07 -1.55 -6.39
C LEU A 51 -1.85 -0.28 -6.76
N THR A 52 -3.17 -0.36 -6.85
CA THR A 52 -4.05 0.79 -7.11
C THR A 52 -4.00 1.79 -5.96
N ALA A 53 -3.98 1.32 -4.71
CA ALA A 53 -3.79 2.14 -3.52
C ALA A 53 -2.44 2.87 -3.54
N ALA A 54 -1.38 2.18 -3.96
CA ALA A 54 -0.05 2.77 -4.08
C ALA A 54 0.00 3.88 -5.15
N GLN A 55 -0.55 3.61 -6.35
CA GLN A 55 -0.62 4.58 -7.45
C GLN A 55 -1.53 5.78 -7.14
N SER A 56 -2.56 5.57 -6.31
CA SER A 56 -3.48 6.64 -5.90
C SER A 56 -2.92 7.54 -4.81
N CYS A 57 -1.72 7.25 -4.29
CA CYS A 57 -1.09 8.08 -3.27
C CYS A 57 -0.54 9.37 -3.91
N PRO A 58 -1.07 10.57 -3.56
CA PRO A 58 -0.66 11.82 -4.20
C PRO A 58 0.78 12.24 -3.89
N VAL A 59 1.35 11.67 -2.83
CA VAL A 59 2.72 11.92 -2.37
C VAL A 59 3.61 10.68 -2.54
N GLU A 60 3.11 9.66 -3.25
CA GLU A 60 3.84 8.43 -3.55
C GLU A 60 4.47 7.77 -2.30
N ALA A 61 3.81 7.92 -1.15
CA ALA A 61 4.30 7.43 0.14
C ALA A 61 4.17 5.91 0.29
N ILE A 62 3.64 5.21 -0.71
CA ILE A 62 3.40 3.77 -0.67
C ILE A 62 4.28 3.13 -1.73
N GLU A 63 5.11 2.19 -1.31
CA GLU A 63 5.98 1.40 -2.19
C GLU A 63 5.34 0.04 -2.41
N ALA A 64 5.27 -0.42 -3.65
CA ALA A 64 4.80 -1.76 -4.01
C ALA A 64 5.97 -2.55 -4.61
N VAL A 65 6.26 -3.72 -4.05
CA VAL A 65 7.30 -4.62 -4.50
C VAL A 65 6.72 -6.00 -4.76
N ASP A 66 7.16 -6.66 -5.81
CA ASP A 66 6.82 -8.04 -6.07
C ASP A 66 7.65 -8.95 -5.14
N LYS A 67 6.98 -9.80 -4.36
CA LYS A 67 7.60 -10.72 -3.40
C LYS A 67 8.22 -11.95 -4.07
N GLU A 68 7.77 -12.30 -5.27
CA GLU A 68 8.30 -13.40 -6.09
C GLU A 68 9.55 -12.98 -6.85
N SER A 69 9.50 -11.82 -7.54
CA SER A 69 10.61 -11.35 -8.36
C SER A 69 11.57 -10.42 -7.61
N GLY A 70 11.14 -9.83 -6.49
CA GLY A 70 11.89 -8.80 -5.77
C GLY A 70 11.93 -7.46 -6.51
N GLU A 71 11.17 -7.31 -7.61
CA GLU A 71 11.15 -6.10 -8.40
C GLU A 71 10.27 -5.03 -7.73
N LYS A 72 10.78 -3.80 -7.68
CA LYS A 72 9.98 -2.65 -7.23
C LYS A 72 9.02 -2.25 -8.35
N LEU A 73 7.73 -2.51 -8.14
CA LEU A 73 6.65 -2.17 -9.06
C LEU A 73 6.30 -0.67 -8.99
N TRP A 74 6.38 -0.10 -7.79
CA TRP A 74 6.06 1.31 -7.51
C TRP A 74 6.81 1.83 -6.27
N PRO A 75 7.16 3.14 -6.17
CA PRO A 75 7.11 4.19 -7.20
C PRO A 75 8.25 4.05 -8.24
N LYS A 76 8.06 4.61 -9.45
CA LYS A 76 9.05 4.61 -10.54
C LYS A 76 9.90 5.88 -10.56
#